data_AF-A0AA38P7Q0-F1
#
_entry.id   AF-A0AA38P7Q0-F1
#
_cell.length_a   1.000
_cell.length_b   1.000
_cell.length_c   1.000
_cell.angle_alpha   90.00
_cell.angle_beta   90.00
_cell.angle_gamma   90.00
#
_symmetry.space_group_name_H-M   'P 1'
#
loop_
_entity.id
_entity.type
_entity.pdbx_description
1 polymer ?
#
loop_
_entity_poly.entity_id
_entity_poly.type
_entity_poly.pdbx_seq_one_letter_code
_entity_poly.pdbx_strand_id
1 'polypeptide(L)'
;MNRDKEFYTNPTEFLPERHLDRPKGPFTNIKNITAFGFGRRACAGRYMADNTVWLAVVSVLATFKLGKARDEKGSEIDIAGEYTTGVFRYVY
;
A
#
# COMPACT_ATOMS: atom_id res chain seq x y z
N MET A 1 3.04 -1.01 16.54
CA MET A 1 4.21 -0.94 15.64
C MET A 1 3.89 -0.28 14.30
N ASN A 2 3.25 -0.93 13.32
CA ASN A 2 3.08 -0.33 11.97
C ASN A 2 2.08 0.86 11.88
N ARG A 3 1.28 1.09 12.93
CA ARG A 3 0.37 2.26 13.05
C ARG A 3 0.63 3.05 14.34
N ASP A 4 1.84 2.94 14.87
CA ASP A 4 2.21 3.58 16.13
C ASP A 4 2.44 5.08 15.93
N LYS A 5 1.76 5.91 16.73
CA LYS A 5 1.82 7.37 16.63
C LYS A 5 3.18 7.94 17.07
N GLU A 6 3.94 7.20 17.88
CA GLU A 6 5.29 7.61 18.28
C GLU A 6 6.28 7.56 17.11
N PHE A 7 6.06 6.64 16.16
CA PHE A 7 6.96 6.40 15.02
C PHE A 7 6.43 6.96 13.70
N TYR A 8 5.10 7.10 13.56
CA TYR A 8 4.46 7.53 12.32
C TYR A 8 3.52 8.71 12.59
N THR A 9 3.80 9.87 12.00
CA THR A 9 2.82 10.95 11.85
C THR A 9 1.60 10.44 11.07
N ASN A 10 0.37 10.74 11.49
CA ASN A 10 -0.87 10.28 10.82
C ASN A 10 -0.86 8.80 10.41
N PRO A 11 -0.71 7.85 11.36
CA PRO A 11 -0.45 6.44 11.05
C PRO A 11 -1.61 5.70 10.37
N THR A 12 -2.80 6.28 10.40
CA THR A 12 -4.01 5.71 9.80
C THR A 12 -4.26 6.21 8.38
N GLU A 13 -3.56 7.26 7.96
CA GLU A 13 -3.70 7.85 6.63
C GLU A 13 -2.79 7.13 5.61
N PHE A 14 -3.30 6.95 4.40
CA PHE A 14 -2.50 6.46 3.28
C PHE A 14 -1.60 7.59 2.77
N LEU A 15 -0.33 7.59 3.20
CA LEU A 15 0.67 8.61 2.89
C LEU A 15 1.93 7.96 2.30
N PRO A 16 1.94 7.56 1.01
CA PRO A 16 3.08 6.87 0.37
C PRO A 16 4.40 7.63 0.47
N GLU A 17 4.34 8.96 0.45
CA GLU A 17 5.50 9.85 0.40
C GLU A 17 6.39 9.74 1.65
N ARG A 18 5.89 9.17 2.74
CA ARG A 18 6.66 8.92 3.97
C ARG A 18 7.77 7.88 3.80
N HIS A 19 7.69 7.08 2.73
CA HIS A 19 8.65 6.03 2.41
C HIS A 19 9.63 6.43 1.32
N LEU A 20 9.52 7.65 0.78
CA LEU A 20 10.53 8.22 -0.12
C LEU A 20 11.76 8.65 0.69
N ASP A 21 12.96 8.52 0.11
CA ASP A 21 14.21 8.93 0.77
C ASP A 21 14.15 10.40 1.18
N ARG A 22 13.97 10.63 2.48
CA ARG A 22 14.01 11.95 3.10
C ARG A 22 14.89 11.86 4.34
N PRO A 23 15.65 12.91 4.66
CA PRO A 23 16.50 12.96 5.87
C PRO A 23 15.72 12.88 7.21
N LYS A 24 14.37 12.86 7.19
CA LYS A 24 13.51 12.87 8.39
C LYS A 24 12.37 11.84 8.37
N GLY A 25 12.47 10.76 7.57
CA GLY A 25 11.52 9.64 7.61
C GLY A 25 11.88 8.61 8.69
N PRO A 26 10.92 7.86 9.26
CA PRO A 26 11.21 6.79 10.23
C PRO A 26 11.97 5.59 9.63
N PHE A 27 12.09 5.53 8.30
CA PHE A 27 12.84 4.51 7.60
C PHE A 27 13.86 5.17 6.68
N THR A 28 15.13 4.95 6.96
CA THR A 28 16.26 5.23 6.05
C THR A 28 16.43 4.14 4.99
N ASN A 29 15.63 3.06 5.08
CA ASN A 29 15.69 1.93 4.15
C ASN A 29 14.36 1.17 4.14
N ILE A 30 13.81 0.94 2.94
CA ILE A 30 12.60 0.15 2.72
C ILE A 30 12.71 -1.29 3.23
N LYS A 31 13.94 -1.81 3.40
CA LYS A 31 14.24 -3.14 3.96
C LYS A 31 13.91 -3.30 5.45
N ASN A 32 13.63 -2.20 6.17
CA ASN A 32 13.27 -2.24 7.58
C ASN A 32 11.75 -2.36 7.83
N ILE A 33 10.96 -2.53 6.77
CA ILE A 33 9.52 -2.75 6.86
C ILE A 33 9.28 -4.21 7.30
N THR A 34 8.60 -4.38 8.43
CA THR A 34 8.38 -5.70 9.07
C THR A 34 7.11 -6.40 8.61
N ALA A 35 6.58 -6.03 7.43
CA ALA A 35 5.35 -6.59 6.87
C ALA A 35 5.42 -8.11 6.67
N PHE A 36 6.63 -8.66 6.52
CA PHE A 36 6.88 -10.09 6.31
C PHE A 36 7.39 -10.82 7.57
N GLY A 37 7.28 -10.20 8.74
CA GLY A 37 7.80 -10.75 10.00
C GLY A 37 9.33 -10.68 10.11
N PHE A 38 9.88 -11.33 11.13
CA PHE A 38 11.30 -11.26 11.50
C PHE A 38 11.85 -12.60 12.02
N GLY A 39 13.19 -12.72 12.00
CA GLY A 39 13.90 -13.89 12.51
C GLY A 39 13.69 -15.17 11.68
N ARG A 40 13.81 -16.33 12.33
CA ARG A 40 13.74 -17.66 11.69
C ARG A 40 12.40 -17.99 11.04
N ARG A 41 11.34 -17.22 11.32
CA ARG A 41 9.97 -17.45 10.82
C ARG A 41 9.48 -16.32 9.91
N ALA A 42 10.38 -15.45 9.44
CA ALA A 42 10.05 -14.46 8.42
C ALA A 42 9.53 -15.15 7.15
N CYS A 43 8.65 -14.46 6.42
CA CYS A 43 8.05 -15.00 5.19
C CYS A 43 9.15 -15.35 4.17
N ALA A 44 9.26 -16.64 3.85
CA ALA A 44 10.19 -17.13 2.83
C ALA A 44 9.87 -16.55 1.44
N GLY A 45 8.61 -16.21 1.19
CA GLY A 45 8.13 -15.64 -0.08
C GLY A 45 8.31 -14.13 -0.23
N ARG A 46 8.92 -13.42 0.73
CA ARG A 46 8.98 -11.93 0.72
C ARG A 46 9.53 -11.34 -0.58
N TYR A 47 10.59 -11.92 -1.12
CA TYR A 47 11.24 -11.42 -2.34
C TYR A 47 10.36 -11.61 -3.59
N MET A 48 9.67 -12.75 -3.66
CA MET A 48 8.70 -13.02 -4.72
C MET A 48 7.52 -12.05 -4.62
N ALA A 49 6.98 -11.87 -3.41
CA ALA A 49 5.85 -10.97 -3.15
C ALA A 49 6.20 -9.53 -3.52
N ASP A 50 7.34 -9.00 -3.06
CA ASP A 50 7.79 -7.64 -3.36
C ASP A 50 7.91 -7.40 -4.87
N ASN A 51 8.58 -8.30 -5.59
CA ASN A 51 8.75 -8.19 -7.03
C ASN A 51 7.40 -8.29 -7.76
N THR A 52 6.52 -9.19 -7.32
CA THR A 52 5.21 -9.40 -7.95
C THR A 52 4.32 -8.18 -7.79
N VAL A 53 4.25 -7.60 -6.58
CA VAL A 53 3.46 -6.38 -6.33
C VAL A 53 4.03 -5.20 -7.11
N TRP A 54 5.35 -5.03 -7.13
CA TRP A 54 5.99 -3.97 -7.90
C TRP A 54 5.66 -4.06 -9.39
N LEU A 55 5.86 -5.24 -9.98
CA LEU A 55 5.57 -5.48 -11.39
C LEU A 55 4.08 -5.26 -11.70
N ALA A 56 3.18 -5.76 -10.86
CA ALA A 56 1.73 -5.56 -11.06
C ALA A 56 1.37 -4.07 -11.08
N VAL A 57 1.88 -3.28 -10.12
CA VAL A 57 1.62 -1.83 -10.07
C VAL A 57 2.18 -1.13 -11.32
N VAL A 58 3.43 -1.40 -11.70
CA VAL A 58 4.04 -0.78 -12.88
C VAL A 58 3.30 -1.17 -14.15
N SER A 59 2.95 -2.44 -14.34
CA SER A 59 2.19 -2.91 -15.50
C SER A 59 0.83 -2.24 -15.60
N VAL A 60 0.10 -2.12 -14.49
CA VAL A 60 -1.21 -1.45 -14.49
C VAL A 60 -1.07 0.03 -14.84
N LEU A 61 -0.13 0.75 -14.23
CA LEU A 61 0.08 2.18 -14.48
C LEU A 61 0.61 2.47 -15.89
N ALA A 62 1.36 1.54 -16.48
CA ALA A 62 1.89 1.69 -17.85
C ALA A 62 0.82 1.47 -18.93
N THR A 63 -0.24 0.70 -18.63
CA THR A 63 -1.22 0.24 -19.63
C THR A 63 -2.62 0.80 -19.43
N PHE A 64 -2.96 1.25 -18.22
CA PHE A 64 -4.28 1.74 -17.87
C PHE A 64 -4.23 3.11 -17.19
N LYS A 65 -5.29 3.89 -17.37
CA LYS A 65 -5.57 5.08 -16.58
C LYS A 65 -6.62 4.74 -15.52
N LEU A 66 -6.21 4.73 -14.26
CA LEU A 66 -7.10 4.49 -13.14
C LEU A 66 -7.90 5.76 -12.80
N GLY A 67 -9.17 5.59 -12.45
CA GLY A 67 -10.07 6.66 -12.04
C GLY A 67 -11.29 6.09 -11.32
N LYS A 68 -12.07 6.95 -10.66
CA LYS A 68 -13.33 6.55 -10.03
C LYS A 68 -14.34 6.10 -11.10
N ALA A 69 -15.17 5.12 -10.74
CA ALA A 69 -16.32 4.76 -11.55
C ALA A 69 -17.25 5.98 -11.70
N ARG A 70 -17.97 6.07 -12.82
CA ARG A 70 -18.94 7.14 -13.07
C ARG A 70 -20.34 6.57 -13.15
N ASP A 71 -21.30 7.31 -12.61
CA ASP A 71 -22.72 6.98 -12.72
C ASP A 71 -23.27 7.29 -14.13
N GLU A 72 -24.55 6.99 -14.35
CA GLU A 72 -25.25 7.27 -15.62
C GLU A 72 -25.25 8.76 -16.01
N LYS A 73 -25.03 9.66 -15.04
CA LYS A 73 -24.96 11.11 -15.21
C LYS A 73 -23.51 11.62 -15.37
N GLY A 74 -22.54 10.71 -15.41
CA GLY A 74 -21.12 11.02 -15.58
C GLY A 74 -20.42 11.54 -14.31
N SER A 75 -21.08 11.51 -13.15
CA SER A 75 -20.53 11.94 -11.86
C SER A 75 -19.72 10.83 -11.21
N GLU A 76 -18.63 11.19 -10.52
CA GLU A 76 -17.76 10.20 -9.87
C GLU A 76 -18.46 9.55 -8.67
N ILE A 77 -18.41 8.22 -8.62
CA ILE A 77 -18.92 7.43 -7.52
C ILE A 77 -17.85 7.39 -6.43
N ASP A 78 -18.21 7.79 -5.22
CA ASP A 78 -17.28 7.75 -4.10
C ASP A 78 -17.07 6.31 -3.59
N ILE A 79 -15.84 6.01 -3.19
CA ILE A 79 -15.47 4.67 -2.73
C ILE A 79 -15.71 4.63 -1.23
N ALA A 80 -16.68 3.80 -0.79
CA ALA A 80 -16.92 3.58 0.63
C ALA A 80 -15.62 3.16 1.34
N GLY A 81 -15.17 3.92 2.33
CA GLY A 81 -13.92 3.71 3.08
C GLY A 81 -13.90 2.50 4.00
N GLU A 82 -14.72 1.49 3.71
CA GLU A 82 -14.75 0.24 4.45
C GLU A 82 -13.65 -0.69 3.94
N TYR A 83 -12.72 -1.02 4.83
CA TYR A 83 -11.62 -1.93 4.52
C TYR A 83 -11.87 -3.29 5.17
N THR A 84 -11.65 -4.36 4.41
CA THR A 84 -11.55 -5.71 4.95
C THR A 84 -10.11 -6.00 5.37
N THR A 85 -9.92 -6.94 6.29
CA THR A 85 -8.57 -7.46 6.62
C THR A 85 -7.97 -8.35 5.53
N GLY A 86 -8.74 -8.69 4.49
CA GLY A 86 -8.30 -9.48 3.33
C GLY A 86 -7.56 -8.67 2.26
N VAL A 87 -6.86 -9.38 1.38
CA VAL A 87 -5.98 -8.80 0.34
C VAL A 87 -6.77 -8.29 -0.88
N PHE A 88 -7.92 -8.91 -1.17
CA PHE A 88 -8.80 -8.50 -2.27
C PHE A 88 -10.22 -8.35 -1.76
N ARG A 89 -10.87 -7.24 -2.11
CA ARG A 89 -12.32 -7.05 -1.99
C ARG A 89 -12.84 -6.73 -3.39
N TYR A 90 -13.70 -7.59 -3.91
CA TYR A 90 -14.51 -7.27 -5.09
C TYR A 90 -15.81 -6.63 -4.60
N VAL A 91 -16.12 -5.44 -5.10
CA VAL A 91 -17.38 -4.75 -4.83
C VAL A 91 -18.16 -4.80 -6.15
N TYR A 92 -19.36 -5.38 -6.10
CA TYR A 92 -20.30 -5.43 -7.22
C TYR A 92 -20.87 -4.05 -7.53
#